data_AF-A0A958GYV5-F1
#
_entry.id   AF-A0A958GYV5-F1
#
_cell.length_a   1.000
_cell.length_b   1.000
_cell.length_c   1.000
_cell.angle_alpha   90.00
_cell.angle_beta   90.00
_cell.angle_gamma   90.00
#
_symmetry.space_group_name_H-M   'P 1'
#
loop_
_entity.id
_entity.type
_entity.pdbx_description
1 polymer ?
#
loop_
_entity_poly.entity_id
_entity_poly.type
_entity_poly.pdbx_seq_one_letter_code
_entity_poly.pdbx_strand_id
1 'polypeptide(L)'
;MKIELLCKDERIVSELPKVDPRVRAILLDAACFLAARGFALLVTCLLRTREEQRTIFERAVQLGLKEPERSPHEFGRAADIRTHGIPEKVIAELVTYINHKYPYDPSTGSGQAHRKCAIRHNVGGGDHLHIQVGWRSATSWGVPALQSL
;
A
#
# COMPACT_ATOMS: atom_id res chain seq x y z
N MET A 1 13.23 16.16 -11.97
CA MET A 1 13.59 15.22 -10.88
C MET A 1 13.12 13.84 -11.29
N LYS A 2 14.03 12.89 -11.57
CA LYS A 2 13.63 11.50 -11.79
C LYS A 2 13.25 10.93 -10.42
N ILE A 3 11.96 10.69 -10.19
CA ILE A 3 11.51 9.96 -9.00
C ILE A 3 11.84 8.50 -9.26
N GLU A 4 13.04 8.09 -8.87
CA GLU A 4 13.39 6.68 -8.84
C GLU A 4 12.66 6.07 -7.64
N LEU A 5 11.54 5.38 -7.91
CA LEU A 5 11.08 4.34 -6.99
C LEU A 5 12.27 3.37 -6.89
N LEU A 6 13.01 3.42 -5.78
CA LEU A 6 14.14 2.53 -5.57
C LEU A 6 13.57 1.12 -5.40
N CYS A 7 13.46 0.44 -6.52
CA CYS A 7 12.97 -0.90 -6.62
C CYS A 7 14.11 -1.74 -7.16
N LYS A 8 14.88 -2.33 -6.24
CA LYS A 8 15.96 -3.28 -6.60
C LYS A 8 15.42 -4.69 -6.86
N ASP A 9 14.12 -4.89 -6.71
CA ASP A 9 13.46 -6.17 -6.82
C ASP A 9 12.73 -6.26 -8.16
N GLU A 10 13.20 -7.13 -9.05
CA GLU A 10 12.61 -7.36 -10.37
C GLU A 10 11.13 -7.74 -10.31
N ARG A 11 10.72 -8.44 -9.23
CA ARG A 11 9.32 -8.80 -9.00
C ARG A 11 8.48 -7.54 -8.89
N ILE A 12 8.87 -6.60 -8.03
CA ILE A 12 8.12 -5.36 -7.79
C ILE A 12 8.06 -4.50 -9.07
N VAL A 13 9.14 -4.43 -9.86
CA VAL A 13 9.14 -3.74 -11.16
C VAL A 13 8.11 -4.37 -12.11
N SER A 14 8.08 -5.70 -12.19
CA SER A 14 7.14 -6.44 -13.06
C SER A 14 5.67 -6.38 -12.58
N GLU A 15 5.46 -6.17 -11.28
CA GLU A 15 4.14 -6.09 -10.66
C GLU A 15 3.53 -4.70 -10.79
N LEU A 16 4.36 -3.64 -10.81
CA LEU A 16 3.88 -2.25 -10.80
C LEU A 16 2.80 -1.95 -11.85
N PRO A 17 2.89 -2.40 -13.13
CA PRO A 17 1.85 -2.17 -14.13
C PRO A 17 0.52 -2.87 -13.84
N LYS A 18 0.52 -3.91 -12.99
CA LYS A 18 -0.65 -4.75 -12.65
C LYS A 18 -1.43 -4.20 -11.45
N VAL A 19 -0.88 -3.21 -10.76
CA VAL A 19 -1.47 -2.58 -9.57
C VAL A 19 -2.39 -1.44 -9.99
N ASP A 20 -3.45 -1.22 -9.21
CA ASP A 20 -4.39 -0.11 -9.37
C ASP A 20 -3.64 1.23 -9.58
N PRO A 21 -3.99 2.00 -10.63
CA PRO A 21 -3.35 3.29 -10.92
C PRO A 21 -3.28 4.25 -9.73
N ARG A 22 -4.27 4.21 -8.82
CA ARG A 22 -4.31 5.08 -7.64
C ARG A 22 -3.23 4.72 -6.64
N VAL A 23 -2.96 3.43 -6.43
CA VAL A 23 -1.85 3.00 -5.57
C VAL A 23 -0.53 3.51 -6.15
N ARG A 24 -0.33 3.41 -7.47
CA ARG A 24 0.86 3.96 -8.14
C ARG A 24 1.01 5.46 -7.94
N ALA A 25 -0.09 6.22 -8.08
CA ALA A 25 -0.09 7.66 -7.84
C ALA A 25 0.30 7.99 -6.38
N ILE A 26 -0.27 7.29 -5.41
CA ILE A 26 0.06 7.47 -3.99
C ILE A 26 1.53 7.11 -3.72
N LEU A 27 2.06 6.05 -4.32
CA LEU A 27 3.48 5.66 -4.19
C LEU A 27 4.43 6.75 -4.73
N LEU A 28 4.12 7.34 -5.87
CA LEU A 28 4.92 8.45 -6.43
C LEU A 28 4.88 9.67 -5.50
N ASP A 29 3.71 10.01 -4.98
CA ASP A 29 3.54 11.11 -4.04
C ASP A 29 4.29 10.87 -2.73
N ALA A 30 4.22 9.66 -2.18
CA ALA A 30 4.95 9.26 -1.00
C ALA A 30 6.47 9.29 -1.24
N ALA A 31 6.92 8.89 -2.43
CA ALA A 31 8.32 8.98 -2.82
C ALA A 31 8.80 10.43 -2.86
N CYS A 32 8.02 11.36 -3.45
CA CYS A 32 8.30 12.79 -3.40
C CYS A 32 8.37 13.33 -1.96
N PHE A 33 7.40 12.95 -1.13
CA PHE A 33 7.32 13.39 0.27
C PHE A 33 8.56 12.98 1.07
N LEU A 34 9.00 11.73 0.90
CA LEU A 34 10.19 11.18 1.56
C LEU A 34 11.48 11.78 0.99
N ALA A 35 11.57 11.92 -0.33
CA ALA A 35 12.75 12.50 -0.99
C ALA A 35 13.00 13.94 -0.52
N ALA A 36 11.93 14.74 -0.35
CA ALA A 36 12.03 16.10 0.20
C ALA A 36 12.56 16.16 1.64
N ARG A 37 12.59 15.02 2.35
CA ARG A 37 13.12 14.85 3.71
C ARG A 37 14.43 14.05 3.75
N GLY A 38 15.02 13.72 2.59
CA GLY A 38 16.27 12.98 2.49
C GLY A 38 16.13 11.46 2.61
N PHE A 39 14.93 10.90 2.45
CA PHE A 39 14.67 9.47 2.50
C PHE A 39 14.23 8.93 1.14
N ALA A 40 14.60 7.69 0.83
CA ALA A 40 14.09 6.98 -0.32
C ALA A 40 12.91 6.08 0.07
N LEU A 41 11.94 5.96 -0.84
CA LEU A 41 10.84 5.01 -0.68
C LEU A 41 11.28 3.64 -1.17
N LEU A 42 11.11 2.61 -0.32
CA LEU A 42 11.35 1.22 -0.68
C LEU A 42 10.06 0.42 -0.57
N VAL A 43 9.51 0.01 -1.71
CA VAL A 43 8.35 -0.88 -1.78
C VAL A 43 8.80 -2.32 -1.50
N THR A 44 8.12 -3.00 -0.59
CA THR A 44 8.42 -4.39 -0.20
C THR A 44 7.37 -5.39 -0.65
N CYS A 45 6.15 -4.95 -0.94
CA CYS A 45 5.09 -5.81 -1.47
C CYS A 45 4.11 -4.99 -2.31
N LEU A 46 3.69 -5.52 -3.46
CA LEU A 46 2.61 -4.98 -4.27
C LEU A 46 1.51 -6.02 -4.42
N LEU A 47 1.83 -7.17 -5.03
CA LEU A 47 0.90 -8.28 -5.15
C LEU A 47 1.22 -9.38 -4.14
N ARG A 48 0.15 -10.07 -3.74
CA ARG A 48 0.23 -11.23 -2.86
C ARG A 48 -0.75 -12.29 -3.35
N THR A 49 -0.29 -13.52 -3.50
CA THR A 49 -1.15 -14.66 -3.81
C THR A 49 -2.00 -15.03 -2.59
N ARG A 50 -3.08 -15.78 -2.83
CA ARG A 50 -3.90 -16.31 -1.72
C ARG A 50 -3.10 -17.24 -0.81
N GLU A 51 -2.14 -17.97 -1.38
CA GLU A 51 -1.25 -18.86 -0.64
C GLU A 51 -0.30 -18.08 0.26
N GLU A 52 0.41 -17.08 -0.28
CA GLU A 52 1.27 -16.18 0.52
C GLU A 52 0.48 -15.51 1.65
N GLN A 53 -0.75 -15.07 1.38
CA GLN A 53 -1.63 -14.49 2.40
C GLN A 53 -1.97 -15.50 3.49
N ARG A 54 -2.24 -16.77 3.14
CA ARG A 54 -2.50 -17.82 4.13
C ARG A 54 -1.27 -18.13 4.97
N THR A 55 -0.09 -18.19 4.37
CA THR A 55 1.18 -18.43 5.08
C THR A 55 1.41 -17.39 6.17
N ILE A 56 1.09 -16.11 5.92
CA ILE A 56 1.20 -15.04 6.94
C ILE A 56 0.36 -15.34 8.18
N PHE A 57 -0.80 -15.96 8.01
CA PHE A 57 -1.73 -16.30 9.09
C PHE A 57 -1.72 -17.79 9.42
N GLU A 58 -0.73 -18.56 8.96
CA GLU A 58 -0.71 -20.01 9.08
C GLU A 58 -0.79 -20.43 10.54
N ARG A 59 -0.04 -19.77 11.42
CA ARG A 59 -0.10 -20.02 12.86
C ARG A 59 -1.50 -19.76 13.44
N ALA A 60 -2.20 -18.73 12.97
CA ALA A 60 -3.57 -18.45 13.42
C ALA A 60 -4.54 -19.54 12.95
N VAL A 61 -4.40 -19.99 11.69
CA VAL A 61 -5.20 -21.08 11.12
C VAL A 61 -4.93 -22.41 11.86
N GLN A 62 -3.65 -22.72 12.14
CA GLN A 62 -3.25 -23.92 12.90
C GLN A 62 -3.81 -23.92 14.33
N LEU A 63 -4.02 -22.74 14.94
CA LEU A 63 -4.64 -22.58 16.25
C LEU A 63 -6.19 -22.59 16.19
N GLY A 64 -6.79 -22.93 15.05
CA GLY A 64 -8.24 -23.00 14.87
C GLY A 64 -8.93 -21.64 14.77
N LEU A 65 -8.18 -20.56 14.57
CA LEU A 65 -8.77 -19.25 14.30
C LEU A 65 -9.29 -19.18 12.86
N LYS A 66 -10.28 -18.32 12.64
CA LYS A 66 -10.94 -18.13 11.33
C LYS A 66 -9.91 -17.85 10.23
N GLU A 67 -10.14 -18.43 9.05
CA GLU A 67 -9.38 -18.14 7.83
C GLU A 67 -9.19 -16.62 7.63
N PRO A 68 -7.99 -16.18 7.21
CA PRO A 68 -7.74 -14.77 6.99
C PRO A 68 -8.63 -14.23 5.89
N GLU A 69 -9.15 -13.02 6.09
CA GLU A 69 -9.86 -12.29 5.04
C GLU A 69 -8.97 -12.12 3.80
N ARG A 70 -9.61 -11.91 2.64
CA ARG A 70 -8.85 -11.64 1.42
C ARG A 70 -8.14 -10.29 1.53
N SER A 71 -6.85 -10.28 1.20
CA SER A 71 -6.02 -9.09 1.27
C SER A 71 -6.24 -8.19 0.05
N PRO A 72 -6.21 -6.85 0.21
CA PRO A 72 -6.15 -5.92 -0.92
C PRO A 72 -4.97 -6.19 -1.88
N HIS A 73 -3.87 -6.78 -1.39
CA HIS A 73 -2.74 -7.19 -2.23
C HIS A 73 -3.10 -8.31 -3.22
N GLU A 74 -4.07 -9.17 -2.90
CA GLU A 74 -4.57 -10.21 -3.83
C GLU A 74 -5.26 -9.59 -5.05
N PHE A 75 -5.61 -8.31 -4.99
CA PHE A 75 -6.35 -7.59 -6.02
C PHE A 75 -5.57 -6.40 -6.60
N GLY A 76 -4.28 -6.25 -6.28
CA GLY A 76 -3.49 -5.11 -6.72
C GLY A 76 -3.98 -3.76 -6.19
N ARG A 77 -4.65 -3.73 -5.03
CA ARG A 77 -5.20 -2.51 -4.42
C ARG A 77 -4.42 -2.06 -3.19
N ALA A 78 -3.22 -2.59 -2.97
CA ALA A 78 -2.36 -2.19 -1.87
C ALA A 78 -0.88 -2.24 -2.21
N ALA A 79 -0.08 -1.61 -1.34
CA ALA A 79 1.37 -1.64 -1.36
C ALA A 79 1.91 -1.55 0.07
N ASP A 80 2.99 -2.29 0.35
CA ASP A 80 3.73 -2.19 1.61
C ASP A 80 5.06 -1.47 1.36
N ILE A 81 5.39 -0.53 2.24
CA ILE A 81 6.62 0.26 2.19
C ILE A 81 7.43 0.00 3.46
N ARG A 82 8.74 -0.22 3.31
CA ARG A 82 9.66 -0.35 4.44
C ARG A 82 9.74 0.96 5.22
N THR A 83 9.57 0.88 6.54
CA THR A 83 9.72 2.02 7.47
C THR A 83 11.07 2.05 8.17
N HIS A 84 11.81 0.94 8.18
CA HIS A 84 13.12 0.84 8.82
C HIS A 84 14.11 1.89 8.27
N GLY A 85 14.76 2.62 9.17
CA GLY A 85 15.69 3.71 8.82
C GLY A 85 15.04 5.08 8.62
N ILE A 86 13.70 5.17 8.67
CA ILE A 86 12.97 6.44 8.61
C ILE A 86 12.53 6.82 10.04
N PRO A 87 12.77 8.05 10.52
CA PRO A 87 12.32 8.49 11.84
C PRO A 87 10.80 8.35 11.99
N GLU A 88 10.34 7.91 13.17
CA GLU A 88 8.92 7.68 13.44
C GLU A 88 8.04 8.91 13.19
N LYS A 89 8.56 10.10 13.52
CA LYS A 89 7.90 11.37 13.25
C LYS A 89 7.62 11.55 11.75
N VAL A 90 8.59 11.24 10.89
CA VAL A 90 8.45 11.37 9.42
C VAL A 90 7.41 10.38 8.90
N ILE A 91 7.38 9.16 9.43
CA ILE A 91 6.37 8.16 9.06
C ILE A 91 4.96 8.63 9.49
N ALA A 92 4.83 9.18 10.70
CA ALA A 92 3.55 9.72 11.18
C ALA A 92 3.06 10.91 10.34
N GLU A 93 3.96 11.81 9.95
CA GLU A 93 3.66 12.90 9.01
C GLU A 93 3.24 12.36 7.63
N LEU A 94 3.93 11.35 7.09
CA LEU A 94 3.58 10.71 5.82
C LEU A 94 2.20 10.05 5.87
N VAL A 95 1.89 9.31 6.94
CA VAL A 95 0.58 8.70 7.16
C VAL A 95 -0.52 9.77 7.20
N THR A 96 -0.26 10.87 7.89
CA THR A 96 -1.20 12.00 7.98
C THR A 96 -1.41 12.65 6.62
N TYR A 97 -0.33 12.93 5.90
CA TYR A 97 -0.34 13.49 4.55
C TYR A 97 -1.15 12.62 3.58
N ILE A 98 -0.86 11.31 3.52
CA ILE A 98 -1.55 10.39 2.61
C ILE A 98 -3.03 10.31 2.97
N ASN A 99 -3.39 10.12 4.24
CA ASN A 99 -4.81 9.99 4.62
C ASN A 99 -5.61 11.28 4.45
N HIS A 100 -4.97 12.45 4.54
CA HIS A 100 -5.62 13.72 4.27
C HIS A 100 -5.85 13.93 2.77
N LYS A 101 -4.83 13.65 1.93
CA LYS A 101 -4.92 13.83 0.47
C LYS A 101 -5.74 12.75 -0.22
N TYR A 102 -5.72 11.53 0.33
CA TYR A 102 -6.34 10.33 -0.21
C TYR A 102 -7.28 9.67 0.83
N PRO A 103 -8.42 10.27 1.18
CA PRO A 103 -9.44 9.62 2.01
C PRO A 103 -9.89 8.25 1.46
N TYR A 104 -9.94 7.23 2.32
CA TYR A 104 -10.42 5.92 1.90
C TYR A 104 -11.93 5.96 1.61
N ASP A 105 -12.38 5.42 0.47
CA ASP A 105 -13.80 5.28 0.15
C ASP A 105 -14.36 3.96 0.72
N PRO A 106 -15.28 4.00 1.71
CA PRO A 106 -15.83 2.81 2.36
C PRO A 106 -17.01 2.17 1.59
N SER A 107 -17.49 2.78 0.49
CA SER A 107 -18.79 2.47 -0.11
C SER A 107 -18.94 1.09 -0.80
N THR A 108 -17.93 0.22 -0.77
CA THR A 108 -17.90 -1.00 -1.59
C THR A 108 -17.51 -2.29 -0.85
N GLY A 109 -17.83 -2.41 0.44
CA GLY A 109 -17.79 -3.71 1.10
C GLY A 109 -17.12 -3.70 2.47
N SER A 110 -17.78 -4.42 3.39
CA SER A 110 -17.48 -4.59 4.82
C SER A 110 -17.47 -3.30 5.65
N GLY A 111 -18.61 -2.57 5.68
CA GLY A 111 -19.14 -1.84 6.86
C GLY A 111 -18.22 -0.99 7.75
N GLN A 112 -16.99 -0.67 7.36
CA GLN A 112 -16.01 -0.03 8.23
C GLN A 112 -15.75 1.39 7.71
N ALA A 113 -16.56 2.32 8.22
CA ALA A 113 -16.40 3.77 8.02
C ALA A 113 -15.05 4.34 8.53
N HIS A 114 -14.15 3.50 9.04
CA HIS A 114 -12.89 3.88 9.67
C HIS A 114 -11.64 3.36 8.95
N ARG A 115 -11.80 2.77 7.76
CA ARG A 115 -10.63 2.36 6.97
C ARG A 115 -9.83 3.60 6.55
N LYS A 116 -8.51 3.46 6.57
CA LYS A 116 -7.55 4.49 6.19
C LYS A 116 -6.81 4.05 4.93
N CYS A 117 -6.41 5.01 4.12
CA CYS A 117 -5.60 4.76 2.93
C CYS A 117 -4.18 4.38 3.32
N ALA A 118 -3.63 4.96 4.38
CA ALA A 118 -2.30 4.65 4.90
C ALA A 118 -2.37 4.25 6.38
N ILE A 119 -1.73 3.12 6.73
CA ILE A 119 -1.67 2.58 8.09
C ILE A 119 -0.26 2.04 8.33
N ARG A 120 0.42 2.51 9.38
CA ARG A 120 1.62 1.85 9.89
C ARG A 120 1.19 0.70 10.80
N HIS A 121 1.67 -0.50 10.54
CA HIS A 121 1.41 -1.67 11.38
C HIS A 121 2.51 -2.72 11.27
N ASN A 122 2.49 -3.67 12.20
CA ASN A 122 3.44 -4.77 12.28
C ASN A 122 2.67 -6.11 12.15
N VAL A 123 2.55 -6.60 10.92
CA VAL A 123 1.83 -7.85 10.59
C VAL A 123 2.65 -8.66 9.59
N GLY A 124 2.80 -9.97 9.83
CA GLY A 124 3.49 -10.91 8.93
C GLY A 124 5.01 -10.71 8.88
N GLY A 125 5.45 -9.69 8.13
CA GLY A 125 6.86 -9.46 7.76
C GLY A 125 7.60 -8.35 8.53
N GLY A 126 7.00 -7.78 9.59
CA GLY A 126 7.60 -6.72 10.40
C GLY A 126 6.89 -5.37 10.27
N ASP A 127 7.47 -4.32 10.89
CA ASP A 127 6.94 -2.95 10.82
C ASP A 127 7.04 -2.39 9.40
N HIS A 128 5.91 -1.93 8.88
CA HIS A 128 5.82 -1.32 7.56
C HIS A 128 4.65 -0.33 7.48
N LEU A 129 4.68 0.48 6.43
CA LEU A 129 3.58 1.34 6.05
C LEU A 129 2.78 0.67 4.95
N HIS A 130 1.54 0.30 5.28
CA HIS A 130 0.58 -0.26 4.34
C HIS A 130 -0.26 0.85 3.71
N ILE A 131 -0.35 0.83 2.38
CA ILE A 131 -1.19 1.72 1.58
C ILE A 131 -2.25 0.88 0.90
N GLN A 132 -3.51 1.33 0.89
CA GLN A 132 -4.62 0.63 0.24
C GLN A 132 -5.67 1.58 -0.32
N VAL A 133 -6.37 1.12 -1.36
CA VAL A 133 -7.50 1.84 -1.98
C VAL A 133 -8.76 0.98 -2.01
N GLY A 134 -9.93 1.61 -1.91
CA GLY A 134 -11.24 0.94 -2.01
C GLY A 134 -11.57 0.43 -3.43
N TRP A 135 -12.69 -0.28 -3.60
CA TRP A 135 -13.07 -0.87 -4.89
C TRP A 135 -13.67 0.13 -5.90
N ARG A 136 -14.01 1.35 -5.49
CA ARG A 136 -14.61 2.34 -6.41
C ARG A 136 -13.69 2.75 -7.58
N SER A 137 -14.32 3.08 -8.71
CA SER A 137 -13.72 3.49 -9.99
C SER A 137 -12.81 4.72 -9.89
N ALA A 138 -11.83 4.82 -10.80
CA ALA A 138 -10.83 5.90 -10.91
C ALA A 138 -11.40 7.34 -11.01
N THR A 139 -12.72 7.50 -11.13
CA THR A 139 -13.41 8.73 -11.48
C THR A 139 -13.65 9.71 -10.33
N SER A 140 -13.52 9.30 -9.06
CA SER A 140 -13.76 10.20 -7.91
C SER A 140 -12.55 11.00 -7.45
N TRP A 141 -11.36 10.73 -8.00
CA TRP A 141 -10.09 11.32 -7.54
C TRP A 141 -9.57 12.46 -8.40
N GLY A 142 -10.25 12.81 -9.49
CA GLY A 142 -9.76 13.81 -10.44
C GLY A 142 -8.41 13.44 -11.07
N VAL A 143 -7.92 12.22 -10.88
CA VAL A 143 -6.72 11.71 -11.54
C VAL A 143 -7.12 11.42 -12.99
N PRO A 144 -6.60 12.17 -13.98
CA PRO A 144 -6.81 11.82 -15.37
C PRO A 144 -6.34 10.38 -15.54
N ALA A 145 -7.15 9.54 -16.18
CA ALA A 145 -6.70 8.21 -16.55
C ALA A 145 -5.33 8.37 -17.24
N LEU A 146 -4.26 7.89 -16.60
CA LEU A 146 -2.96 7.79 -17.25
C LEU A 146 -3.18 6.87 -18.43
N GLN A 147 -3.43 7.47 -19.60
CA GLN A 147 -3.42 6.77 -20.87
C GLN A 147 -2.05 6.12 -20.93
N SER A 148 -2.07 4.80 -21.05
CA SER A 148 -0.92 3.94 -21.25
C SER A 148 0.11 4.62 -22.17
N LEU A 149 1.28 4.92 -21.61
CA LEU A 149 2.50 5.20 -22.37
C LEU A 149 2.99 3.91 -23.02
#